data_AF-A0A7W0QPG1-F1
#
_entry.id   AF-A0A7W0QPG1-F1
#
_cell.length_a   1.000
_cell.length_b   1.000
_cell.length_c   1.000
_cell.angle_alpha   90.00
_cell.angle_beta   90.00
_cell.angle_gamma   90.00
#
_symmetry.space_group_name_H-M   'P 1'
#
loop_
_entity.id
_entity.type
_entity.pdbx_description
1 polymer ?
#
loop_
_entity_poly.entity_id
_entity_poly.type
_entity_poly.pdbx_seq_one_letter_code
_entity_poly.pdbx_strand_id
1 'polypeptide(L)' 'MSFLKKLFGGKSSEPVQRTRVCVECGMPVADHKEWCSILRGQRELELRAAQK' A
#
# COMPACT_ATOMS: atom_id res chain seq x y z
N MET A 1 -43.37 -2.60 -1.20
CA MET A 1 -42.16 -3.18 -1.82
C MET A 1 -40.91 -2.38 -1.44
N SER A 2 -40.42 -2.46 -0.19
CA SER A 2 -39.10 -1.85 0.17
C SER A 2 -38.52 -2.32 1.52
N PHE A 3 -39.33 -2.80 2.46
CA PHE A 3 -38.84 -3.23 3.78
C PHE A 3 -38.04 -4.54 3.77
N LEU A 4 -38.35 -5.48 2.87
CA LEU A 4 -37.64 -6.76 2.75
C LEU A 4 -36.24 -6.62 2.12
N LYS A 5 -35.99 -5.53 1.38
CA LYS A 5 -34.70 -5.30 0.70
C LYS A 5 -33.58 -4.91 1.67
N LYS A 6 -33.91 -4.44 2.87
CA LYS A 6 -32.94 -4.06 3.92
C LYS A 6 -32.51 -5.22 4.82
N LEU A 7 -33.31 -6.30 4.87
CA LEU A 7 -33.00 -7.50 5.66
C LEU A 7 -32.25 -8.56 4.84
N PHE A 8 -32.46 -8.59 3.52
CA PHE A 8 -31.82 -9.53 2.59
C PHE A 8 -30.88 -8.86 1.57
N GLY A 9 -30.84 -7.51 1.52
CA GLY A 9 -29.95 -6.76 0.65
C GLY A 9 -28.55 -6.75 1.23
N GLY A 10 -27.74 -7.68 0.75
CA GLY A 10 -26.36 -7.91 1.17
C GLY A 10 -25.60 -6.62 1.36
N LYS A 11 -24.86 -6.57 2.48
CA LYS A 11 -23.75 -5.65 2.69
C LYS A 11 -23.00 -5.58 1.36
N SER A 12 -23.01 -4.43 0.70
CA SER A 12 -22.30 -4.23 -0.56
C SER A 12 -20.88 -4.75 -0.34
N SER A 13 -20.61 -5.93 -0.90
CA SER A 13 -19.30 -6.56 -0.89
C SER A 13 -18.47 -5.87 -1.95
N GLU A 14 -18.43 -4.53 -1.91
CA GLU A 14 -17.54 -3.80 -2.77
C GLU A 14 -16.13 -4.21 -2.31
N PRO A 15 -15.34 -4.84 -3.19
CA PRO A 15 -14.08 -5.43 -2.79
C PRO A 15 -13.21 -4.31 -2.24
N VAL A 16 -12.88 -4.40 -0.94
CA VAL A 16 -11.98 -3.45 -0.29
C VAL A 16 -10.64 -3.54 -1.00
N GLN A 17 -10.31 -2.49 -1.76
CA GLN A 17 -9.05 -2.39 -2.47
C GLN A 17 -7.93 -2.33 -1.43
N ARG A 18 -7.10 -3.39 -1.39
CA ARG A 18 -5.97 -3.47 -0.48
C ARG A 18 -4.83 -2.62 -1.03
N THR A 19 -4.64 -1.46 -0.45
CA THR A 19 -3.46 -0.63 -0.73
C THR A 19 -2.21 -1.36 -0.23
N ARG A 20 -1.26 -1.62 -1.14
CA ARG A 20 0.07 -2.13 -0.74
C ARG A 20 0.83 -1.00 -0.05
N VAL A 21 1.46 -1.28 1.08
CA VAL A 21 2.19 -0.31 1.90
C VAL A 21 3.69 -0.65 1.88
N CYS A 22 4.55 0.36 1.87
CA CYS A 22 5.99 0.18 1.99
C CYS A 22 6.36 -0.34 3.37
N VAL A 23 7.23 -1.32 3.43
CA VAL A 23 7.79 -1.79 4.70
C VAL A 23 8.76 -0.75 5.30
N GLU A 24 9.45 0.01 4.46
CA GLU A 24 10.48 0.97 4.89
C GLU A 24 9.91 2.31 5.36
N CYS A 25 8.93 2.87 4.65
CA CYS A 25 8.40 4.21 4.92
C CYS A 25 6.91 4.25 5.32
N GLY A 26 6.21 3.11 5.32
CA GLY A 26 4.78 3.06 5.68
C GLY A 26 3.83 3.75 4.69
N MET A 27 4.30 4.20 3.52
CA MET A 27 3.47 4.89 2.52
C MET A 27 2.90 3.92 1.47
N PRO A 28 1.75 4.25 0.83
CA PRO A 28 1.16 3.46 -0.26
C PRO A 28 2.12 3.25 -1.45
N VAL A 29 2.43 1.99 -1.78
CA VAL A 29 3.37 1.54 -2.84
C VAL A 29 3.00 2.06 -4.23
N ALA A 30 1.72 2.31 -4.49
CA ALA A 30 1.19 2.71 -5.80
C ALA A 30 1.99 3.86 -6.43
N ASP A 31 2.36 4.86 -5.63
CA ASP A 31 3.05 6.05 -6.14
C ASP A 31 4.45 6.24 -5.58
N HIS A 32 4.81 5.62 -4.45
CA HIS A 32 6.02 6.04 -3.72
C HIS A 32 7.28 5.21 -3.99
N LYS A 33 7.20 4.01 -4.60
CA LYS A 33 8.38 3.14 -4.75
C LYS A 33 9.51 3.80 -5.54
N GLU A 34 9.18 4.67 -6.49
CA GLU A 34 10.15 5.38 -7.33
C GLU A 34 10.84 6.55 -6.62
N TRP A 35 10.20 7.14 -5.60
CA TRP A 35 10.72 8.30 -4.86
C TRP A 35 10.92 8.08 -3.36
N CYS A 36 10.74 6.86 -2.87
CA CYS A 36 10.96 6.50 -1.47
C CYS A 36 12.34 6.96 -1.00
N SER A 37 12.37 8.01 -0.16
CA SER A 37 13.61 8.61 0.34
C SER A 37 14.41 7.63 1.19
N ILE A 38 13.73 6.74 1.92
CA ILE A 38 14.33 5.71 2.76
C ILE A 38 15.01 4.63 1.91
N LEU A 39 14.30 4.10 0.90
CA LEU A 39 14.87 3.09 -0.01
C LEU A 39 16.08 3.62 -0.76
N ARG A 40 16.03 4.89 -1.21
CA ARG A 40 17.20 5.54 -1.83
C ARG A 40 18.37 5.63 -0.87
N GLY A 41 18.13 6.05 0.37
CA GLY A 41 19.16 6.12 1.40
C GLY A 41 19.80 4.76 1.71
N GLN A 42 18.98 3.70 1.84
CA GLN A 42 19.49 2.33 2.03
C GLN A 42 20.37 1.89 0.86
N ARG A 43 19.90 2.08 -0.37
CA ARG A 43 20.67 1.70 -1.57
C ARG A 43 22.00 2.45 -1.69
N GLU A 44 22.02 3.74 -1.31
CA GLU A 44 23.27 4.52 -1.29
C GLU A 44 24.26 3.98 -0.25
N LEU A 45 23.78 3.60 0.93
CA LEU A 45 24.61 3.01 1.99
C LEU A 45 25.16 1.64 1.58
N GLU A 46 24.35 0.78 0.97
CA GLU A 46 24.78 -0.52 0.43
C GLU A 46 25.85 -0.37 -0.64
N LEU A 47 25.66 0.57 -1.58
CA LEU A 47 26.65 0.86 -2.61
C LEU A 47 27.96 1.39 -2.04
N ARG A 48 27.91 2.18 -0.96
CA ARG A 48 29.10 2.64 -0.24
C ARG A 48 29.79 1.51 0.50
N ALA A 49 29.03 0.60 1.11
CA ALA A 49 29.57 -0.56 1.80
C ALA A 49 30.26 -1.54 0.83
N ALA A 50 29.69 -1.73 -0.37
CA ALA A 50 30.26 -2.60 -1.40
C ALA A 50 31.53 -2.07 -2.08
N GLN A 51 31.85 -0.77 -1.91
CA GLN A 51 33.06 -0.14 -2.47
C GLN A 51 34.26 -0.14 -1.50
N LYS A 52 34.08 -0.62 -0.27
CA LYS A 52 35.15 -0.83 0.71
C LYS A 52 35.68 -2.24 0.66
#